data_AF-A0A0L8FHA7-F1
#
_entry.id   AF-A0A0L8FHA7-F1
#
_cell.length_a   1.000
_cell.length_b   1.000
_cell.length_c   1.000
_cell.angle_alpha   90.00
_cell.angle_beta   90.00
_cell.angle_gamma   90.00
#
_symmetry.space_group_name_H-M   'P 1'
#
loop_
_entity.id
_entity.type
_entity.pdbx_description
1 polymer ?
#
loop_
_entity_poly.entity_id
_entity_poly.type
_entity_poly.pdbx_seq_one_letter_code
_entity_poly.pdbx_strand_id
1 'polypeptide(L)' 'MAAEDTGQGPYKSPDFCQGYGNPKFKVLSKTDDYELREYETTRWVAIKKEMPQITHSNSSMFFSLFKYIRGKNSESKYIL' A
#
# COMPACT_ATOMS: atom_id res chain seq x y z
N MET A 1 -14.71 -31.49 12.55
CA MET A 1 -13.48 -30.66 12.51
C MET A 1 -12.98 -30.74 11.07
N ALA A 2 -13.49 -29.89 10.19
CA ALA A 2 -13.07 -29.85 8.80
C ALA A 2 -11.88 -28.90 8.70
N ALA A 3 -10.78 -29.39 8.14
CA ALA A 3 -9.62 -28.57 7.81
C ALA A 3 -10.05 -27.54 6.76
N GLU A 4 -9.79 -26.27 7.02
CA GLU A 4 -9.86 -25.24 5.99
C GLU A 4 -8.67 -25.45 5.05
N ASP A 5 -8.96 -25.98 3.86
CA ASP A 5 -8.06 -25.99 2.72
C ASP A 5 -7.86 -24.53 2.28
N THR A 6 -6.88 -23.85 2.89
CA THR A 6 -6.40 -22.55 2.40
C THR A 6 -5.58 -22.80 1.13
N GLY A 7 -6.26 -23.08 0.02
CA GLY A 7 -5.68 -23.31 -1.30
C GLY A 7 -4.97 -22.08 -1.88
N GLN A 8 -3.93 -21.58 -1.21
CA GLN A 8 -3.14 -20.45 -1.66
C GLN A 8 -1.66 -20.81 -1.57
N GLY A 9 -1.08 -21.15 -2.71
CA GLY A 9 0.38 -21.11 -2.89
C GLY A 9 0.95 -19.73 -2.56
N PRO A 10 2.28 -19.56 -2.58
CA PRO A 10 2.92 -18.30 -2.22
C PRO A 10 2.31 -17.12 -2.99
N TYR A 11 1.99 -16.03 -2.28
CA TYR A 11 1.49 -14.80 -2.88
C TYR A 11 2.44 -14.35 -3.99
N LYS A 12 1.94 -14.28 -5.22
CA LYS A 12 2.69 -13.77 -6.37
C LYS A 12 2.44 -12.27 -6.50
N SER A 13 3.49 -11.48 -6.37
CA SER A 13 3.43 -10.04 -6.63
C SER A 13 3.02 -9.80 -8.08
N PRO A 14 2.07 -8.88 -8.34
CA PRO A 14 1.70 -8.52 -9.70
C PRO A 14 2.87 -7.90 -10.48
N ASP A 15 2.92 -8.11 -11.80
CA ASP A 15 3.99 -7.58 -12.66
C ASP A 15 4.12 -6.05 -12.59
N PHE A 16 3.00 -5.34 -12.40
CA PHE A 16 3.00 -3.88 -12.26
C PHE A 16 3.73 -3.38 -11.00
N CYS A 17 3.99 -4.26 -10.03
CA CYS A 17 4.76 -3.92 -8.84
C CYS A 17 6.28 -3.91 -9.12
N GLN A 18 6.74 -4.42 -10.26
CA GLN A 18 8.15 -4.37 -10.71
C GLN A 18 9.15 -4.87 -9.65
N GLY A 19 8.75 -5.84 -8.83
CA GLY A 19 9.59 -6.37 -7.75
C GLY A 19 9.67 -5.51 -6.49
N TYR A 20 9.03 -4.35 -6.44
CA TYR A 20 8.86 -3.57 -5.21
C TYR A 20 7.81 -4.22 -4.30
N GLY A 21 7.95 -3.98 -2.99
CA GLY A 21 6.97 -4.40 -2.00
C GLY A 21 5.60 -3.78 -2.27
N ASN A 22 4.55 -4.59 -2.25
CA ASN A 22 3.19 -4.14 -2.50
C ASN A 22 2.22 -4.68 -1.43
N PRO A 23 1.13 -3.96 -1.12
CA PRO A 23 0.06 -4.50 -0.30
C PRO A 23 -0.49 -5.76 -0.97
N LYS A 24 -0.62 -6.84 -0.19
CA LYS A 24 -1.20 -8.09 -0.68
C LYS A 24 -2.71 -7.93 -0.85
N PHE A 25 -3.22 -8.52 -1.92
CA PHE A 25 -4.65 -8.51 -2.22
C PHE A 25 -5.07 -9.75 -3.00
N LYS A 26 -6.35 -10.08 -2.93
CA LYS A 26 -7.03 -11.05 -3.78
C LYS A 26 -7.95 -10.30 -4.75
N VAL A 27 -7.98 -10.71 -6.02
CA VAL A 27 -8.96 -10.20 -6.98
C VAL A 27 -10.22 -11.04 -6.83
N LEU A 28 -11.31 -10.41 -6.38
CA LEU A 28 -12.61 -11.08 -6.20
C LEU A 28 -13.38 -11.13 -7.53
N SER A 29 -13.27 -10.07 -8.35
CA SER A 29 -13.81 -10.01 -9.70
C SER A 29 -13.05 -9.01 -10.57
N LYS A 30 -13.15 -9.17 -11.89
CA LYS A 30 -12.52 -8.30 -12.89
C LYS A 30 -13.50 -8.08 -14.05
N THR A 31 -13.64 -6.83 -14.45
CA THR A 31 -14.32 -6.41 -15.69
C THR A 31 -13.29 -5.80 -16.64
N ASP A 32 -13.72 -5.39 -17.82
CA ASP A 32 -12.85 -4.65 -18.75
C ASP A 32 -12.52 -3.24 -18.22
N ASP A 33 -13.32 -2.70 -17.30
CA ASP A 33 -13.18 -1.34 -16.76
C ASP A 33 -12.46 -1.29 -15.40
N TYR A 34 -12.64 -2.30 -14.54
CA TYR A 34 -12.11 -2.27 -13.17
C TYR A 34 -11.88 -3.66 -12.56
N GLU A 35 -11.14 -3.68 -11.44
CA GLU A 35 -10.94 -4.87 -10.60
C GLU A 35 -11.48 -4.64 -9.19
N LEU A 36 -12.22 -5.61 -8.67
CA LEU A 36 -12.57 -5.67 -7.25
C LEU A 36 -11.46 -6.41 -6.50
N ARG A 37 -10.80 -5.69 -5.58
CA ARG A 37 -9.69 -6.23 -4.79
C ARG A 37 -10.01 -6.22 -3.30
N GLU A 38 -9.80 -7.37 -2.65
CA GLU A 38 -9.79 -7.49 -1.20
C GLU A 38 -8.35 -7.43 -0.71
N TYR A 39 -8.01 -6.38 0.05
CA TYR A 39 -6.68 -6.22 0.63
C TYR A 39 -6.57 -6.91 1.98
N GLU A 40 -5.42 -7.55 2.23
CA GLU A 40 -5.09 -8.04 3.56
C GLU A 40 -4.84 -6.87 4.53
N THR A 41 -5.03 -7.11 5.83
CA THR A 41 -4.66 -6.16 6.88
C THR A 41 -3.19 -5.78 6.75
N THR A 42 -2.92 -4.49 6.59
CA THR A 42 -1.57 -3.95 6.45
C THR A 42 -1.42 -2.63 7.19
N ARG A 43 -0.17 -2.21 7.42
CA ARG A 43 0.16 -0.95 8.09
C ARG A 43 0.54 0.12 7.07
N TRP A 44 -0.03 1.31 7.25
CA TRP A 44 0.28 2.48 6.44
C TRP A 44 0.75 3.62 7.34
N VAL A 45 1.74 4.36 6.86
CA VAL A 45 2.09 5.66 7.44
C VAL A 45 1.31 6.71 6.66
N ALA A 46 0.53 7.52 7.37
CA ALA A 46 -0.34 8.53 6.78
C ALA A 46 -0.07 9.90 7.42
N ILE A 47 -0.26 10.96 6.63
CA ILE A 47 -0.24 12.34 7.11
C ILE A 47 -1.63 12.92 6.86
N LYS A 48 -2.22 13.52 7.90
CA LYS A 48 -3.46 14.28 7.79
C LYS A 48 -3.11 15.76 7.86
N LYS A 49 -3.59 16.54 6.89
CA LYS A 49 -3.49 18.00 6.89
C LYS A 49 -4.89 18.57 6.67
N GLU A 50 -5.35 19.39 7.60
CA GLU A 50 -6.61 20.13 7.43
C GLU A 50 -6.32 21.34 6.55
N MET A 51 -7.00 21.42 5.40
CA MET A 51 -6.83 22.51 4.44
C MET A 51 -8.17 23.25 4.28
N PRO A 52 -8.24 24.57 4.54
CA PRO A 52 -9.48 25.33 4.43
C PRO A 52 -9.95 25.57 2.97
N GLN A 53 -9.09 25.31 1.97
CA GLN A 53 -9.39 25.33 0.54
C GLN A 53 -8.49 24.30 -0.16
N ILE A 54 -9.01 23.65 -1.22
CA ILE A 54 -8.26 22.69 -2.06
C ILE A 54 -7.18 23.45 -2.85
N THR A 55 -6.09 23.80 -2.17
CA THR A 55 -4.88 24.29 -2.83
C THR A 55 -4.07 23.08 -3.30
N HIS A 56 -3.54 23.13 -4.52
CA HIS A 56 -2.75 22.06 -5.15
C HIS A 56 -1.41 21.85 -4.40
N SER A 57 -1.44 21.23 -3.20
CA SER A 57 -0.26 21.03 -2.35
C SER A 57 0.05 19.55 -2.09
N ASN A 58 -0.10 18.70 -3.12
CA ASN A 58 0.17 17.27 -3.01
C ASN A 58 1.66 16.95 -2.87
N SER A 59 2.54 17.77 -3.45
CA SER A 59 4.00 17.53 -3.42
C SER A 59 4.57 17.63 -2.00
N SER A 60 4.12 18.59 -1.19
CA SER A 60 4.66 18.83 0.15
C SER A 60 4.39 17.67 1.12
N MET A 61 3.19 17.08 1.06
CA MET A 61 2.80 15.94 1.88
C MET A 61 3.51 14.67 1.44
N PHE A 62 3.61 14.44 0.13
CA PHE A 62 4.38 13.32 -0.42
C PHE A 62 5.85 13.38 0.03
N PHE A 63 6.51 14.54 -0.07
CA PHE A 63 7.90 14.67 0.37
C PHE A 63 8.09 14.44 1.87
N SER A 64 7.07 14.66 2.67
CA SER A 64 7.11 14.37 4.10
C SER A 64 7.13 12.86 4.35
N LEU A 65 6.27 12.10 3.66
CA LEU A 65 6.31 10.63 3.66
C LEU A 65 7.62 10.10 3.06
N PHE A 66 8.11 10.69 1.97
CA PHE A 66 9.36 10.31 1.33
C PHE A 66 10.57 10.48 2.26
N LYS A 67 10.62 11.58 3.03
CA LYS A 67 11.65 11.78 4.05
C LYS A 67 11.57 10.72 5.14
N TYR A 68 10.35 10.37 5.59
CA TYR A 68 10.15 9.33 6.60
C TYR A 68 10.72 7.98 6.17
N ILE A 69 10.43 7.52 4.94
CA ILE A 69 10.96 6.25 4.42
C ILE A 69 12.48 6.29 4.16
N ARG A 70 13.07 7.48 4.03
CA ARG A 70 14.53 7.68 3.89
C ARG A 70 15.26 7.89 5.23
N GLY A 71 14.68 7.48 6.35
CA GLY A 71 15.33 7.57 7.66
C GLY A 71 14.98 8.81 8.47
N LYS A 72 14.05 9.67 8.03
CA LYS A 72 13.49 10.72 8.91
C LYS A 72 12.40 10.13 9.84
N ASN A 73 12.76 9.09 10.58
CA ASN A 73 11.97 8.45 11.62
C ASN A 73 12.85 8.27 12.88
N SER A 74 12.24 7.97 14.03
CA SER A 74 12.92 7.89 15.33
C SER A 74 14.06 6.87 15.36
N GLU A 75 14.02 5.87 14.48
CA GLU A 75 15.02 4.81 14.40
C GLU A 75 16.10 5.07 13.34
N SER A 76 16.01 6.20 12.61
CA SER A 76 16.89 6.52 11.48
C SER A 76 16.95 5.42 10.40
N LYS A 77 15.90 4.61 10.26
CA LYS A 77 15.87 3.45 9.35
C LYS A 77 15.35 3.80 7.97
N TYR A 78 15.98 3.24 6.93
CA TYR A 78 15.43 3.25 5.58
C TYR A 78 14.36 2.16 5.46
N ILE A 79 13.21 2.51 4.86
CA ILE A 79 12.03 1.64 4.74
C ILE A 79 11.79 1.35 3.25
N LEU A 80 12.84 0.91 2.56
CA LEU A 80 12.86 0.54 1.14
C LEU A 80 13.64 -0.75 0.94
#